data_AF-A0A4Q3TBW4-F1
#
_entry.id   AF-A0A4Q3TBW4-F1
#
_cell.length_a   1.000
_cell.length_b   1.000
_cell.length_c   1.000
_cell.angle_alpha   90.00
_cell.angle_beta   90.00
_cell.angle_gamma   90.00
#
_symmetry.space_group_name_H-M   'P 1'
#
loop_
_entity.id
_entity.type
_entity.pdbx_description
1 polymer ?
#
loop_
_entity_poly.entity_id
_entity_poly.type
_entity_poly.pdbx_seq_one_letter_code
_entity_poly.pdbx_strand_id
1 'polypeptide(L)'
;RGRTASTGDNDHIRDMIEQLLFTSPGERVNRPDFGSGLMQMVFAANSPELAAALQFTLQAALDRWLGDVVEVRKLEVTSQDATLTVDLVYAVRRTGETRREIFARETV
;
A
#
# COMPACT_ATOMS: atom_id res chain seq x y z
N ARG A 1 -25.38 -19.77 -9.22
CA ARG A 1 -24.09 -19.21 -8.75
C ARG A 1 -24.37 -17.82 -8.20
N GLY A 2 -24.19 -17.64 -6.89
CA GLY A 2 -24.49 -16.41 -6.15
C GLY A 2 -23.44 -15.33 -6.37
N ARG A 3 -23.88 -14.08 -6.26
CA ARG A 3 -23.26 -12.87 -6.81
C ARG A 3 -22.14 -12.34 -5.90
N THR A 4 -20.92 -12.82 -6.07
CA THR A 4 -19.70 -12.15 -5.59
C THR A 4 -18.93 -11.66 -6.80
N ALA A 5 -18.51 -10.39 -6.80
CA ALA A 5 -17.62 -9.89 -7.85
C ALA A 5 -16.29 -10.67 -7.81
N SER A 6 -15.78 -11.06 -8.97
CA SER A 6 -14.46 -11.68 -9.10
C SER A 6 -13.49 -10.67 -9.69
N THR A 7 -12.23 -10.76 -9.30
CA THR A 7 -11.15 -9.92 -9.82
C THR A 7 -10.16 -10.79 -10.60
N GLY A 8 -9.54 -10.23 -11.64
CA GLY A 8 -8.46 -10.93 -12.36
C GLY A 8 -7.18 -10.97 -11.51
N ASP A 9 -6.19 -11.77 -11.90
CA ASP A 9 -4.96 -11.93 -11.11
C ASP A 9 -4.27 -10.59 -10.80
N ASN A 10 -4.16 -9.69 -11.78
CA ASN A 10 -3.53 -8.38 -11.58
C ASN A 10 -4.38 -7.44 -10.73
N ASP A 11 -5.71 -7.50 -10.87
CA ASP A 11 -6.63 -6.73 -10.02
C ASP A 11 -6.58 -7.22 -8.58
N HIS A 12 -6.47 -8.54 -8.38
CA HIS A 12 -6.28 -9.13 -7.07
C HIS A 12 -4.97 -8.68 -6.41
N ILE A 13 -3.88 -8.55 -7.18
CA ILE A 13 -2.62 -7.98 -6.68
C ILE A 13 -2.81 -6.53 -6.23
N ARG A 14 -3.51 -5.72 -7.04
CA ARG A 14 -3.86 -4.34 -6.68
C ARG A 14 -4.68 -4.31 -5.38
N ASP A 15 -5.68 -5.18 -5.24
CA ASP A 15 -6.51 -5.28 -4.03
C ASP A 15 -5.68 -5.65 -2.79
N MET A 16 -4.73 -6.58 -2.92
CA MET A 16 -3.83 -6.96 -1.82
C MET A 16 -2.94 -5.81 -1.38
N ILE A 17 -2.40 -5.04 -2.33
CA ILE A 17 -1.61 -3.83 -2.05
C ILE A 17 -2.50 -2.81 -1.32
N GLU A 18 -3.69 -2.53 -1.84
CA GLU A 18 -4.63 -1.57 -1.24
C GLU A 18 -4.97 -1.94 0.21
N GLN A 19 -5.24 -3.22 0.47
CA GLN A 19 -5.48 -3.72 1.82
C GLN A 19 -4.28 -3.49 2.74
N LEU A 20 -3.05 -3.76 2.28
CA LEU A 20 -1.86 -3.55 3.09
C LEU A 20 -1.64 -2.06 3.40
N LEU A 21 -1.79 -1.19 2.39
CA LEU A 21 -1.58 0.24 2.52
C LEU A 21 -2.58 0.86 3.50
N PHE A 22 -3.85 0.46 3.46
CA PHE A 22 -4.89 1.13 4.23
C PHE A 22 -5.39 0.38 5.46
N THR A 23 -4.72 -0.70 5.86
CA THR A 23 -4.94 -1.36 7.15
C THR A 23 -3.98 -0.79 8.19
N SER A 24 -4.48 -0.49 9.38
CA SER A 24 -3.62 -0.10 10.51
C SER A 24 -3.09 -1.33 11.25
N PRO A 25 -1.81 -1.35 11.67
CA PRO A 25 -1.31 -2.39 12.56
C PRO A 25 -2.22 -2.53 13.80
N GLY A 26 -2.54 -3.76 14.18
CA GLY A 26 -3.47 -4.12 15.24
C GLY A 26 -4.93 -4.28 14.81
N GLU A 27 -5.32 -3.82 13.61
CA GLU A 27 -6.70 -3.91 13.10
C GLU A 27 -7.10 -5.37 12.82
N ARG A 28 -6.17 -6.18 12.31
CA ARG A 28 -6.41 -7.61 12.05
C ARG A 28 -6.07 -8.44 13.29
N VAL A 29 -7.10 -8.94 13.97
CA VAL A 29 -6.99 -9.74 15.21
C VAL A 29 -5.95 -10.87 15.12
N ASN A 30 -5.97 -11.65 14.04
CA ASN A 30 -5.06 -12.80 13.86
C ASN A 30 -3.76 -12.44 13.11
N ARG A 31 -3.57 -11.17 12.73
CA ARG A 31 -2.36 -10.65 12.09
C ARG A 31 -2.11 -9.20 12.55
N PRO A 32 -1.78 -8.98 13.84
CA PRO A 32 -1.65 -7.64 14.39
C PRO A 32 -0.52 -6.84 13.71
N ASP A 33 0.51 -7.50 13.17
CA ASP A 33 1.61 -6.84 12.45
C ASP A 33 1.25 -6.45 11.00
N PHE A 34 0.07 -6.83 10.49
CA PHE A 34 -0.33 -6.52 9.11
C PHE A 34 -0.86 -5.09 9.02
N GLY A 35 -0.44 -4.37 7.98
CA GLY A 35 -0.75 -2.96 7.76
C GLY A 35 0.51 -2.13 7.63
N SER A 36 0.34 -0.83 7.42
CA SER A 36 1.48 0.08 7.17
C SER A 36 1.50 1.33 8.03
N GLY A 37 0.48 1.56 8.86
CA GLY A 37 0.36 2.76 9.71
C GLY A 37 0.12 4.04 8.91
N LEU A 38 -0.12 3.93 7.61
CA LEU A 38 -0.22 5.02 6.65
C LEU A 38 -1.23 6.10 7.03
N MET A 39 -2.35 5.70 7.63
CA MET A 39 -3.39 6.62 8.09
C MET A 39 -2.93 7.57 9.20
N GLN A 40 -1.85 7.27 9.92
CA GLN A 40 -1.28 8.16 10.93
C GLN A 40 -0.59 9.38 10.30
N MET A 41 -0.25 9.33 9.02
CA MET A 41 0.45 10.42 8.33
C MET A 41 -0.44 11.57 7.87
N VAL A 42 -1.74 11.35 7.65
CA VAL A 42 -2.65 12.39 7.15
C VAL A 42 -2.70 13.61 8.10
N PHE A 43 -2.38 13.40 9.38
CA PHE A 43 -2.37 14.43 10.41
C PHE A 43 -0.98 14.87 10.84
N ALA A 44 0.07 14.24 10.30
CA ALA A 44 1.40 14.60 10.71
C ALA A 44 1.82 15.91 10.02
N ALA A 45 2.53 16.77 10.75
CA ALA A 45 3.20 17.90 10.15
C ALA A 45 4.00 17.38 8.95
N ASN A 46 3.78 17.95 7.76
CA ASN A 46 4.42 17.57 6.49
C ASN A 46 5.95 17.76 6.56
N SER A 47 6.63 16.97 7.39
CA SER A 47 8.07 16.98 7.55
C SER A 47 8.68 15.97 6.58
N PRO A 48 9.72 16.36 5.82
CA PRO A 48 10.42 15.44 4.93
C PRO A 48 10.94 14.18 5.62
N GLU A 49 11.35 14.30 6.88
CA GLU A 49 11.89 13.19 7.68
C GLU A 49 10.84 12.11 7.93
N LEU A 50 9.60 12.53 8.24
CA LEU A 50 8.51 11.59 8.47
C LEU A 50 8.06 10.93 7.17
N ALA A 51 8.00 11.70 6.07
CA ALA A 51 7.70 11.17 4.76
C ALA A 51 8.71 10.08 4.35
N ALA A 52 10.00 10.30 4.59
CA ALA A 52 11.04 9.31 4.34
C ALA A 52 10.91 8.07 5.25
N ALA A 53 10.67 8.26 6.55
CA ALA A 53 10.49 7.16 7.49
C ALA A 53 9.28 6.28 7.13
N LEU A 54 8.18 6.89 6.68
CA LEU A 54 7.04 6.15 6.20
C LEU A 54 7.32 5.42 4.89
N GLN A 55 7.92 6.08 3.89
CA GLN A 55 8.29 5.40 2.65
C GLN A 55 9.12 4.15 2.93
N PHE A 56 10.07 4.24 3.86
CA PHE A 56 10.85 3.08 4.31
C PHE A 56 9.99 2.01 4.99
N THR A 57 9.07 2.40 5.86
CA THR A 57 8.16 1.47 6.56
C THR A 57 7.23 0.75 5.59
N LEU A 58 6.69 1.47 4.61
CA LEU A 58 5.83 0.93 3.55
C LEU A 58 6.59 -0.01 2.62
N GLN A 59 7.81 0.36 2.22
CA GLN A 59 8.69 -0.50 1.44
C GLN A 59 8.92 -1.82 2.18
N ALA A 60 9.29 -1.75 3.46
CA ALA A 60 9.49 -2.94 4.30
C ALA A 60 8.21 -3.78 4.46
N ALA A 61 7.05 -3.15 4.58
CA ALA A 61 5.77 -3.85 4.68
C ALA A 61 5.41 -4.56 3.36
N LEU A 62 5.59 -3.90 2.21
CA LEU A 62 5.38 -4.48 0.89
C LEU A 62 6.30 -5.68 0.67
N ASP A 63 7.59 -5.55 1.00
CA ASP A 63 8.55 -6.64 0.87
C ASP A 63 8.23 -7.80 1.84
N ARG A 64 7.84 -7.50 3.08
CA ARG A 64 7.49 -8.54 4.07
C ARG A 64 6.25 -9.33 3.68
N TRP A 65 5.21 -8.66 3.17
CA TRP A 65 3.89 -9.27 2.99
C TRP A 65 3.57 -9.67 1.56
N LEU A 66 4.15 -8.99 0.57
CA LEU A 66 3.89 -9.20 -0.86
C LEU A 66 5.17 -9.42 -1.67
N GLY A 67 6.33 -9.55 -1.02
CA GLY A 67 7.62 -9.69 -1.68
C GLY A 67 7.80 -10.98 -2.48
N ASP A 68 6.92 -11.97 -2.33
CA ASP A 68 6.82 -13.18 -3.14
C ASP A 68 5.93 -13.00 -4.38
N VAL A 69 5.06 -11.98 -4.38
CA VAL A 69 4.10 -11.69 -5.45
C VAL A 69 4.59 -10.55 -6.34
N VAL A 70 5.15 -9.50 -5.75
CA VAL A 70 5.61 -8.29 -6.45
C VAL A 70 7.04 -7.92 -6.07
N GLU A 71 7.69 -7.20 -6.97
CA GLU A 71 8.96 -6.54 -6.73
C GLU A 71 8.75 -5.02 -6.88
N VAL A 72 8.92 -4.28 -5.79
CA VAL A 72 8.76 -2.82 -5.81
C VAL A 72 9.92 -2.18 -6.58
N ARG A 73 9.59 -1.30 -7.52
CA ARG A 73 10.55 -0.56 -8.36
C ARG A 73 10.64 0.92 -7.97
N LYS A 74 9.50 1.51 -7.61
CA LYS A 74 9.39 2.89 -7.14
C LYS A 74 8.25 2.96 -6.14
N LEU A 75 8.47 3.62 -5.02
CA LEU A 75 7.44 3.96 -4.05
C LEU A 75 7.62 5.42 -3.66
N GLU A 76 6.59 6.22 -3.88
CA GLU A 76 6.56 7.62 -3.48
C GLU A 76 5.26 7.89 -2.74
N VAL A 77 5.38 8.59 -1.62
CA VAL A 77 4.24 8.95 -0.78
C VAL A 77 4.22 10.44 -0.58
N THR A 78 3.06 11.03 -0.87
CA THR A 78 2.81 12.45 -0.77
C THR A 78 1.57 12.69 0.10
N SER A 79 1.69 13.61 1.03
CA SER A 79 0.56 14.12 1.83
C SER A 79 0.29 15.56 1.41
N GLN A 80 -0.94 15.84 1.00
CA GLN A 80 -1.39 17.20 0.65
C GLN A 80 -2.76 17.43 1.29
N ASP A 81 -2.86 18.46 2.11
CA ASP A 81 -4.05 18.77 2.91
C ASP A 81 -4.52 17.55 3.73
N ALA A 82 -5.71 17.01 3.44
CA ALA A 82 -6.26 15.80 4.07
C ALA A 82 -6.21 14.56 3.16
N THR A 83 -5.46 14.64 2.05
CA THR A 83 -5.33 13.57 1.07
C THR A 83 -3.92 13.00 1.07
N LEU A 84 -3.85 11.69 1.20
CA LEU A 84 -2.62 10.95 1.04
C LEU A 84 -2.63 10.21 -0.29
N THR A 85 -1.52 10.32 -1.04
CA THR A 85 -1.31 9.64 -2.31
C THR A 85 -0.05 8.77 -2.28
N VAL A 86 -0.16 7.54 -2.76
CA VAL A 86 0.94 6.58 -2.93
C VAL A 86 1.08 6.27 -4.42
N ASP A 87 2.20 6.64 -5.02
CA ASP A 87 2.58 6.28 -6.39
C ASP A 87 3.52 5.06 -6.34
N LEU A 88 3.02 3.91 -6.78
CA LEU A 88 3.72 2.64 -6.71
C LEU A 88 3.95 2.07 -8.11
N VAL A 89 5.23 1.83 -8.43
CA VAL A 89 5.64 1.04 -9.59
C VAL A 89 6.19 -0.29 -9.10
N TYR A 90 5.68 -1.39 -9.63
CA TYR A 90 6.09 -2.73 -9.25
C TYR A 90 6.09 -3.69 -10.44
N ALA A 91 6.90 -4.74 -10.37
CA ALA A 91 6.84 -5.87 -11.30
C ALA A 91 6.13 -7.05 -10.64
N VAL A 92 5.18 -7.66 -11.33
CA VAL A 92 4.56 -8.93 -10.89
C VAL A 92 5.58 -10.04 -11.10
N ARG A 93 6.00 -10.72 -10.03
CA ARG A 93 7.11 -11.69 -10.10
C ARG A 93 6.85 -12.85 -11.04
N ARG A 94 5.60 -13.33 -11.09
CA ARG A 94 5.23 -14.48 -11.91
C ARG A 94 5.30 -14.20 -13.42
N THR A 95 4.97 -12.98 -13.84
CA THR A 95 4.85 -12.62 -15.27
C THR A 95 5.96 -11.70 -15.75
N GLY A 96 6.65 -11.01 -14.84
CA GLY A 96 7.57 -9.92 -15.14
C GLY A 96 6.88 -8.63 -15.59
N GLU A 97 5.55 -8.59 -15.66
CA GLU A 97 4.78 -7.42 -16.07
C GLU A 97 5.01 -6.28 -15.08
N THR A 98 5.45 -5.13 -15.58
CA THR A 98 5.60 -3.91 -14.77
C THR A 98 4.30 -3.11 -14.80
N ARG A 99 3.84 -2.69 -13.64
CA ARG A 99 2.61 -1.93 -13.43
C ARG A 99 2.89 -0.69 -12.60
N ARG A 100 2.08 0.34 -12.82
CA ARG A 100 2.05 1.57 -12.01
C ARG A 100 0.63 1.77 -11.51
N GLU A 101 0.48 1.92 -10.21
CA GLU A 101 -0.80 2.15 -9.55
C GLU A 101 -0.67 3.38 -8.64
N ILE A 102 -1.73 4.19 -8.59
CA ILE A 102 -1.84 5.32 -7.68
C ILE A 102 -2.97 5.00 -6.71
N PHE A 103 -2.64 4.97 -5.42
CA PHE A 103 -3.59 4.78 -4.33
C PHE A 103 -3.77 6.12 -3.63
N ALA A 104 -5.01 6.55 -3.44
CA ALA A 104 -5.30 7.79 -2.73
C ALA A 104 -6.38 7.54 -1.67
N ARG A 105 -6.26 8.22 -0.53
CA ARG A 105 -7.29 8.22 0.51
C ARG A 105 -7.43 9.61 1.10
N GLU A 106 -8.68 10.07 1.14
CA GLU A 106 -9.10 11.30 1.80
C GLU A 106 -9.69 10.93 3.17
N THR A 107 -9.47 11.78 4.18
CA THR A 107 -10.14 11.62 5.47
C THR A 107 -11.42 12.45 5.48
N VAL A 108 -12.56 11.77 5.60
CA VAL A 108 -13.91 12.38 5.73
C VAL A 108 -14.17 12.80 7.18
#